data_AF-A0A8T4QKI4-F1
#
_entry.id   AF-A0A8T4QKI4-F1
#
_cell.length_a   1.000
_cell.length_b   1.000
_cell.length_c   1.000
_cell.angle_alpha   90.00
_cell.angle_beta   90.00
_cell.angle_gamma   90.00
#
_symmetry.space_group_name_H-M   'P 1'
#
loop_
_entity.id
_entity.type
_entity.pdbx_description
1 polymer ?
#
loop_
_entity_poly.entity_id
_entity_poly.type
_entity_poly.pdbx_seq_one_letter_code
_entity_poly.pdbx_strand_id
1 'polypeptide(L)'
;MDVAGEAHASGFPTSSDVRFKKDVQQLSNVLDKIQNVRGVSFDWNERYAELGRATNKRQIGVIAQELEQQFPELVSTWGNESYRAVDYGRLTAVLLEAVKELKAENEELKQRVEVLELKV
;
A
#
# COMPACT_ATOMS: atom_id res chain seq x y z
N MET A 1 -10.57 -4.75 14.31
CA MET A 1 -9.91 -4.26 15.53
C MET A 1 -9.75 -2.77 15.37
N ASP A 2 -10.30 -1.98 16.29
CA ASP A 2 -10.11 -0.53 16.34
C ASP A 2 -9.39 -0.23 17.66
N VAL A 3 -8.13 0.20 17.57
CA VAL A 3 -7.25 0.41 18.73
C VAL A 3 -6.63 1.78 18.61
N ALA A 4 -6.73 2.56 19.70
CA ALA A 4 -5.96 3.78 19.87
C ALA A 4 -4.58 3.42 20.41
N GLY A 5 -3.56 3.40 19.55
CA GLY A 5 -2.17 3.10 19.92
C GLY A 5 -1.62 1.83 19.27
N GLU A 6 -0.67 1.19 19.95
CA GLU A 6 0.06 0.03 19.44
C GLU A 6 -0.64 -1.29 19.85
N ALA A 7 -0.69 -2.26 18.93
CA ALA A 7 -1.20 -3.59 19.20
C ALA A 7 -0.10 -4.64 18.96
N HIS A 8 0.24 -5.41 20.00
CA HIS A 8 1.23 -6.47 19.92
C HIS A 8 0.54 -7.83 19.80
N ALA A 9 0.88 -8.59 18.76
CA ALA A 9 0.41 -9.96 18.56
C ALA A 9 1.49 -10.79 17.86
N SER A 10 1.47 -12.10 18.05
CA SER A 10 2.37 -13.02 17.35
C SER A 10 2.04 -13.18 15.85
N GLY A 11 0.84 -12.79 15.43
CA GLY A 11 0.43 -12.81 14.02
C GLY A 11 -1.00 -12.34 13.82
N PHE A 12 -1.32 -11.94 12.58
CA PHE A 12 -2.66 -11.51 12.15
C PHE A 12 -3.10 -12.31 10.91
N PRO A 13 -3.34 -13.63 11.03
CA PRO A 13 -3.78 -14.43 9.90
C PRO A 13 -5.18 -13.99 9.43
N THR A 14 -5.36 -13.89 8.11
CA THR A 14 -6.66 -13.64 7.48
C THR A 14 -6.95 -14.72 6.44
N SER A 15 -8.24 -15.07 6.24
CA SER A 15 -8.65 -16.10 5.29
C SER A 15 -8.28 -15.72 3.86
N SER A 16 -7.57 -16.60 3.13
CA SER A 16 -7.12 -16.35 1.75
C SER A 16 -7.19 -17.58 0.82
N ASP A 17 -7.85 -18.65 1.27
CA ASP A 17 -8.06 -19.87 0.47
C ASP A 17 -8.82 -19.56 -0.82
N VAL A 18 -8.42 -20.17 -1.94
CA VAL A 18 -9.05 -19.94 -3.26
C VAL A 18 -10.53 -20.32 -3.27
N ARG A 19 -10.95 -21.29 -2.44
CA ARG A 19 -12.36 -21.70 -2.31
C ARG A 19 -13.26 -20.62 -1.71
N PHE A 20 -12.68 -19.61 -1.06
CA PHE A 20 -13.41 -18.47 -0.50
C PHE A 20 -13.43 -17.26 -1.44
N LYS A 21 -12.90 -17.39 -2.67
CA LYS A 21 -12.79 -16.31 -3.64
C LYS A 21 -13.60 -16.65 -4.89
N LYS A 22 -14.20 -15.61 -5.47
CA LYS A 22 -14.83 -15.63 -6.80
C LYS A 22 -14.25 -14.49 -7.63
N ASP A 23 -14.34 -14.61 -8.94
CA ASP A 23 -13.91 -13.56 -9.88
C ASP A 23 -12.45 -13.11 -9.66
N VAL A 24 -11.56 -14.07 -9.44
CA VAL A 24 -10.14 -13.79 -9.16
C VAL A 24 -9.46 -13.24 -10.41
N GLN A 25 -8.95 -12.01 -10.30
CA GLN A 25 -8.18 -11.34 -11.33
C GLN A 25 -6.81 -10.97 -10.78
N GLN A 26 -5.78 -11.11 -11.62
CA GLN A 26 -4.45 -10.62 -11.29
C GLN A 26 -4.46 -9.09 -11.33
N LEU A 27 -3.79 -8.45 -10.37
CA LEU A 27 -3.57 -7.01 -10.43
C LEU A 27 -2.55 -6.70 -11.53
N SER A 28 -2.85 -5.69 -12.33
CA SER A 28 -1.99 -5.24 -13.44
C SER A 28 -1.91 -3.72 -13.45
N ASN A 29 -0.85 -3.19 -14.05
CA ASN A 29 -0.55 -1.76 -14.08
C ASN A 29 -0.41 -1.20 -12.66
N VAL A 30 0.21 -1.99 -11.79
CA VAL A 30 0.30 -1.70 -10.35
C VAL A 30 1.45 -0.73 -10.06
N LEU A 31 2.57 -0.88 -10.75
CA LEU A 31 3.74 -0.02 -10.64
C LEU A 31 3.38 1.44 -10.95
N ASP A 32 2.72 1.69 -12.09
CA ASP A 32 2.28 3.04 -12.47
C ASP A 32 1.30 3.63 -11.45
N LYS A 33 0.34 2.82 -10.97
CA LYS A 33 -0.62 3.27 -9.96
C LYS A 33 0.06 3.63 -8.65
N ILE A 34 0.94 2.77 -8.13
CA ILE A 34 1.59 3.00 -6.83
C ILE A 34 2.62 4.13 -6.88
N GLN A 35 3.19 4.45 -8.04
CA GLN A 35 4.03 5.64 -8.23
C GLN A 35 3.29 6.96 -7.93
N ASN A 36 1.95 6.98 -8.01
CA ASN A 36 1.13 8.14 -7.65
C ASN A 36 0.84 8.26 -6.14
N VAL A 37 1.32 7.33 -5.32
CA VAL A 37 1.10 7.32 -3.87
C VAL A 37 2.40 7.64 -3.16
N ARG A 38 2.41 8.70 -2.34
CA ARG A 38 3.63 9.12 -1.66
C ARG A 38 3.84 8.35 -0.36
N GLY A 39 5.05 7.83 -0.19
CA GLY A 39 5.57 7.54 1.14
C GLY A 39 5.89 8.84 1.86
N VAL A 40 5.28 9.06 3.02
CA VAL A 40 5.39 10.30 3.79
C VAL A 40 5.88 10.03 5.21
N SER A 41 6.57 11.00 5.78
CA SER A 41 6.82 11.08 7.22
C SER A 41 6.07 12.27 7.79
N PHE A 42 5.38 12.11 8.92
CA PHE A 42 4.47 13.12 9.45
C PHE A 42 4.38 13.05 10.99
N ASP A 43 3.92 14.15 11.58
CA ASP A 43 3.45 14.21 12.96
C ASP A 43 1.93 14.31 12.97
N TRP A 44 1.29 13.81 14.02
CA TRP A 44 -0.14 14.00 14.22
C TRP A 44 -0.47 15.45 14.55
N ASN A 45 -1.60 15.93 14.04
CA ASN A 45 -2.08 17.29 14.32
C ASN A 45 -3.03 17.32 15.53
N GLU A 46 -3.39 18.53 15.96
CA GLU A 46 -4.30 18.77 17.09
C GLU A 46 -5.64 18.05 16.91
N ARG A 47 -6.20 18.04 15.70
CA ARG A 47 -7.45 17.33 15.39
C ARG A 47 -7.38 15.84 15.73
N TYR A 48 -6.26 15.17 15.43
CA TYR A 48 -6.10 13.75 15.77
C TYR A 48 -5.74 13.55 17.26
N ALA A 49 -5.11 14.54 17.88
CA ALA A 49 -4.83 14.56 19.31
C ALA A 49 -6.10 14.70 20.16
N GLU A 50 -7.06 15.53 19.74
CA GLU A 50 -8.37 15.67 20.36
C GLU A 50 -9.17 14.37 20.37
N LEU A 51 -8.93 13.48 19.39
CA LEU A 51 -9.50 12.13 19.38
C LEU A 51 -8.83 11.16 20.36
N GLY A 52 -7.79 11.60 21.08
CA GLY A 52 -7.02 10.76 22.01
C GLY A 52 -6.20 9.66 21.34
N ARG A 53 -5.92 9.80 20.03
CA ARG A 53 -5.23 8.77 19.22
C ARG A 53 -3.83 9.17 18.76
N ALA A 54 -3.45 10.43 18.92
CA ALA A 54 -2.13 10.91 18.53
C ALA A 54 -1.02 10.38 19.43
N THR A 55 0.16 10.20 18.83
CA THR A 55 1.41 9.91 19.55
C THR A 55 2.39 11.08 19.33
N ASN A 56 3.30 11.29 20.28
CA ASN A 56 4.35 12.33 20.18
C ASN A 56 5.57 11.87 19.38
N LYS A 57 5.44 10.82 18.58
CA LYS A 57 6.54 10.27 17.77
C LYS A 57 6.25 10.54 16.30
N ARG A 58 7.29 10.89 15.55
CA ARG A 58 7.23 10.97 14.09
C ARG A 58 6.81 9.62 13.51
N GLN A 59 5.86 9.64 12.59
CA GLN A 59 5.33 8.45 11.92
C GLN A 59 5.80 8.39 10.47
N ILE A 60 5.70 7.19 9.88
CA ILE A 60 5.89 6.93 8.44
C ILE A 60 4.64 6.21 7.95
N GLY A 61 4.16 6.59 6.76
CA GLY A 61 3.01 5.95 6.15
C GLY A 61 2.72 6.53 4.77
N VAL A 62 1.45 6.47 4.39
CA VAL A 62 0.92 7.04 3.15
C VAL A 62 -0.26 7.95 3.44
N ILE A 63 -0.61 8.81 2.48
CA ILE A 63 -1.87 9.56 2.52
C ILE A 63 -2.98 8.66 1.99
N ALA A 64 -3.95 8.35 2.85
CA ALA A 64 -5.01 7.39 2.53
C ALA A 64 -5.83 7.81 1.30
N GLN A 65 -6.02 9.11 1.07
CA GLN A 65 -6.76 9.65 -0.07
C GLN A 65 -6.00 9.46 -1.40
N GLU A 66 -4.67 9.54 -1.39
CA GLU A 66 -3.86 9.22 -2.58
C GLU A 66 -3.98 7.74 -2.91
N LEU A 67 -3.93 6.89 -1.88
CA LEU A 67 -4.10 5.45 -2.04
C LEU A 67 -5.51 5.09 -2.52
N GLU A 68 -6.56 5.72 -1.98
CA GLU A 68 -7.97 5.49 -2.34
C GLU A 68 -8.25 5.76 -3.82
N GLN A 69 -7.58 6.74 -4.42
CA GLN A 69 -7.73 7.03 -5.86
C GLN A 69 -7.21 5.91 -6.76
N GLN A 70 -6.24 5.13 -6.29
CA GLN A 70 -5.58 4.08 -7.06
C GLN A 70 -6.07 2.66 -6.70
N PHE A 71 -6.32 2.45 -5.41
CA PHE A 71 -6.68 1.19 -4.76
C PHE A 71 -7.74 1.42 -3.68
N PRO A 72 -8.99 1.76 -4.05
CA PRO A 72 -10.05 2.04 -3.08
C PRO A 72 -10.33 0.86 -2.13
N GLU A 73 -10.05 -0.37 -2.55
CA GLU A 73 -10.23 -1.59 -1.75
C GLU A 73 -9.29 -1.68 -0.54
N LEU A 74 -8.22 -0.88 -0.51
CA LEU A 74 -7.29 -0.80 0.62
C LEU A 74 -7.71 0.25 1.65
N VAL A 75 -8.75 1.03 1.38
CA VAL A 75 -9.15 2.16 2.21
C VAL A 75 -10.55 1.92 2.78
N SER A 76 -10.66 2.10 4.09
CA SER A 76 -11.92 2.02 4.82
C SER A 76 -12.21 3.35 5.52
N THR A 77 -13.45 3.53 5.94
CA THR A 77 -13.90 4.73 6.66
C THR A 77 -14.19 4.42 8.12
N TRP A 78 -13.88 5.35 9.02
CA TRP A 78 -14.20 5.24 10.45
C TRP A 78 -14.59 6.59 11.06
N GLY A 79 -15.19 6.54 12.25
CA GLY A 79 -15.69 7.72 12.94
C GLY A 79 -16.88 8.39 12.24
N ASN A 80 -17.46 9.39 12.89
CA ASN A 80 -18.67 10.05 12.40
C ASN A 80 -18.43 10.92 11.15
N GLU A 81 -17.18 11.35 10.93
CA GLU A 81 -16.78 12.17 9.79
C GLU A 81 -16.21 11.35 8.63
N SER A 82 -16.31 10.02 8.67
CA SER A 82 -15.81 9.11 7.61
C SER A 82 -14.32 9.28 7.31
N TYR A 83 -13.50 9.36 8.36
CA TYR A 83 -12.04 9.40 8.27
C TYR A 83 -11.50 8.18 7.54
N ARG A 84 -10.47 8.36 6.70
CA ARG A 84 -9.86 7.26 5.94
C ARG A 84 -8.84 6.47 6.77
N ALA A 85 -8.86 5.16 6.64
CA ALA A 85 -7.91 4.23 7.25
C ALA A 85 -7.40 3.22 6.20
N VAL A 86 -6.11 2.93 6.23
CA VAL A 86 -5.43 2.08 5.25
C VAL A 86 -5.24 0.66 5.77
N ASP A 87 -5.53 -0.33 4.94
CA ASP A 87 -5.15 -1.73 5.16
C ASP A 87 -3.72 -1.99 4.67
N TYR A 88 -2.75 -1.71 5.56
CA TYR A 88 -1.34 -1.96 5.28
C TYR A 88 -1.01 -3.45 5.07
N GLY A 89 -1.84 -4.37 5.60
CA GLY A 89 -1.63 -5.81 5.39
C GLY A 89 -1.86 -6.18 3.93
N ARG A 90 -2.97 -5.70 3.35
CA ARG A 90 -3.31 -5.95 1.94
C ARG A 90 -2.46 -5.13 0.96
N LEU A 91 -1.91 -3.98 1.38
CA LEU A 91 -0.96 -3.20 0.58
C LEU A 91 0.26 -4.02 0.12
N THR A 92 0.67 -5.03 0.89
CA THR A 92 1.77 -5.93 0.50
C THR A 92 1.52 -6.71 -0.80
N ALA A 93 0.26 -7.06 -1.11
CA ALA A 93 -0.08 -7.72 -2.37
C ALA A 93 0.06 -6.78 -3.57
N VAL A 94 -0.22 -5.49 -3.38
CA VAL A 94 0.01 -4.45 -4.38
C VAL A 94 1.50 -4.27 -4.61
N LEU A 95 2.29 -4.12 -3.54
CA LEU A 95 3.75 -3.99 -3.65
C LEU A 95 4.40 -5.21 -4.31
N LEU A 96 3.87 -6.42 -4.06
CA LEU A 96 4.33 -7.65 -4.70
C LEU A 96 4.23 -7.58 -6.23
N GLU A 97 3.06 -7.19 -6.77
CA GLU A 97 2.89 -7.07 -8.22
C GLU A 97 3.71 -5.90 -8.80
N ALA A 98 3.82 -4.77 -8.08
CA ALA A 98 4.70 -3.67 -8.51
C ALA A 98 6.17 -4.10 -8.67
N VAL A 99 6.69 -4.95 -7.76
CA VAL A 99 8.05 -5.50 -7.86
C VAL A 99 8.19 -6.44 -9.05
N LYS A 100 7.16 -7.24 -9.35
CA LYS A 100 7.16 -8.13 -10.53
C LYS A 100 7.17 -7.34 -11.84
N GLU A 101 6.32 -6.31 -11.93
CA GLU A 101 6.27 -5.40 -13.09
C GLU A 101 7.62 -4.67 -13.25
N LEU A 102 8.17 -4.10 -12.17
CA LEU A 102 9.48 -3.44 -12.19
C LEU A 102 10.60 -4.38 -12.64
N LYS A 103 10.58 -5.64 -12.18
CA LYS A 103 11.54 -6.65 -12.62
C LYS A 103 11.42 -6.92 -14.12
N ALA A 104 10.20 -7.04 -14.64
CA ALA A 104 9.99 -7.29 -16.07
C ALA A 104 10.55 -6.14 -16.92
N GLU A 105 10.27 -4.89 -16.55
CA GLU A 105 10.84 -3.71 -17.23
C GLU A 105 12.37 -3.69 -17.15
N ASN A 106 12.94 -4.06 -16.00
CA ASN A 106 14.39 -4.10 -15.82
C ASN A 106 15.06 -5.14 -16.73
N GLU A 107 14.47 -6.33 -16.88
CA GLU A 107 14.99 -7.36 -17.79
C GLU A 107 14.87 -6.93 -19.26
N GLU A 108 13.78 -6.28 -19.65
CA GLU A 108 13.64 -5.70 -21.00
C GLU A 108 14.73 -4.65 -21.26
N LEU A 109 14.98 -3.76 -20.31
CA LEU A 109 16.02 -2.74 -20.43
C LEU A 109 17.42 -3.36 -20.54
N LYS A 110 17.73 -4.39 -19.75
CA LYS A 110 19.02 -5.11 -19.83
C LYS A 110 19.24 -5.74 -21.20
N GLN A 111 18.22 -6.41 -21.75
CA GLN A 111 18.31 -7.02 -23.08
C GLN A 111 18.55 -5.97 -24.17
N ARG A 112 17.89 -4.81 -24.06
CA ARG A 112 18.11 -3.69 -24.98
C ARG A 112 19.52 -3.14 -24.89
N VAL A 113 20.07 -3.02 -23.69
CA VAL A 113 21.46 -2.58 -23.47
C VAL A 113 22.45 -3.56 -24.09
N GLU A 114 22.30 -4.87 -23.84
CA GLU A 114 23.17 -5.92 -24.42
C GLU A 114 23.18 -5.88 -25.96
N VAL A 115 22.00 -5.76 -26.58
CA VAL A 115 21.88 -5.67 -28.04
C VAL A 115 22.54 -4.40 -28.59
N LEU A 116 22.52 -3.29 -27.84
CA LEU A 116 23.18 -2.05 -28.25
C LEU A 116 24.70 -2.12 -28.08
N GLU A 117 25.18 -2.75 -27.02
CA GLU A 117 26.62 -2.96 -26.78
C GLU A 117 27.26 -3.87 -27.83
N LEU A 118 26.53 -4.87 -28.34
CA LEU A 118 27.00 -5.75 -29.43
C LEU A 118 27.07 -5.07 -30.82
N LYS A 119 26.52 -3.86 -30.97
CA LYS A 119 26.54 -3.09 -32.23
C LYS A 119 27.71 -2.09 -32.31
N VAL A 120 28.49 -1.98 -31.24
CA VAL A 120 29.69 -1.12 -31.12
C VAL A 120 30.94 -1.98 -31.32
#